data_AF-A0A847VNT4-F1
#
_entry.id   AF-A0A847VNT4-F1
#
_cell.length_a   1.000
_cell.length_b   1.000
_cell.length_c   1.000
_cell.angle_alpha   90.00
_cell.angle_beta   90.00
_cell.angle_gamma   90.00
#
_symmetry.space_group_name_H-M   'P 1'
#
loop_
_entity.id
_entity.type
_entity.pdbx_description
1 polymer ?
#
loop_
_entity_poly.entity_id
_entity_poly.type
_entity_poly.pdbx_seq_one_letter_code
_entity_poly.pdbx_strand_id
1 'polypeptide(L)'
;IYLSPTAMGIMKNGPNPDGARAFVNWWISPETLAYRGETYGQTVTNRKVTLSEAAAARLPSKERLAKLAEIDYFAVLKNRQVWTDRFLREVQK
;
A
#
# COMPACT_ATOMS: atom_id res chain seq x y z
N ILE A 1 11.18 -7.54 8.34
CA ILE A 1 10.22 -7.43 7.21
C ILE A 1 9.75 -5.99 7.18
N TYR A 2 9.65 -5.39 6.01
CA TYR A 2 9.07 -4.05 5.85
C TYR A 2 7.77 -4.19 5.07
N LEU A 3 6.78 -3.38 5.43
CA LEU A 3 5.56 -3.24 4.63
C LEU A 3 5.77 -2.02 3.74
N SER A 4 5.70 -2.22 2.43
CA SER A 4 5.66 -1.12 1.47
C SER A 4 4.20 -0.90 1.07
N PRO A 5 3.45 0.00 1.74
CA PRO A 5 2.08 0.25 1.37
C PRO A 5 2.02 0.86 -0.04
N THR A 6 1.11 0.35 -0.86
CA THR A 6 0.73 1.01 -2.11
C THR A 6 -0.36 2.02 -1.83
N ALA A 7 -0.20 3.24 -2.33
CA ALA A 7 -1.23 4.28 -2.25
C ALA A 7 -1.79 4.59 -3.63
N MET A 8 -3.05 5.03 -3.68
CA MET A 8 -3.65 5.62 -4.87
C MET A 8 -3.89 7.10 -4.62
N GLY A 9 -3.40 7.93 -5.54
CA GLY A 9 -3.64 9.37 -5.54
C GLY A 9 -4.65 9.75 -6.60
N ILE A 10 -5.48 10.74 -6.29
CA ILE A 10 -6.31 11.42 -7.31
C ILE A 10 -5.51 12.60 -7.83
N MET A 11 -5.29 12.64 -9.15
CA MET A 11 -4.49 13.69 -9.78
C MET A 11 -5.16 15.05 -9.65
N LYS A 12 -4.37 16.06 -9.27
CA LYS A 12 -4.80 17.45 -9.29
C LYS A 12 -5.15 17.85 -10.73
N ASN A 13 -6.29 18.50 -10.92
CA ASN A 13 -6.81 18.94 -12.22
C ASN A 13 -7.06 17.80 -13.22
N GLY A 14 -7.27 16.56 -12.75
CA GLY A 14 -7.70 15.47 -13.61
C GLY A 14 -9.06 15.76 -14.27
N PRO A 15 -9.33 15.22 -15.48
CA PRO A 15 -10.50 15.59 -16.27
C PRO A 15 -11.84 15.12 -15.66
N ASN A 16 -11.81 14.16 -14.71
CA ASN A 16 -12.99 13.66 -14.03
C ASN A 16 -12.69 13.33 -12.55
N PRO A 17 -12.66 14.33 -11.66
CA PRO A 17 -12.29 14.12 -10.25
C PRO A 17 -13.35 13.31 -9.48
N ASP A 18 -14.63 13.41 -9.85
CA ASP A 18 -15.70 12.65 -9.19
C ASP A 18 -15.66 11.17 -9.54
N GLY A 19 -15.44 10.84 -10.81
CA GLY A 19 -15.21 9.46 -11.24
C GLY A 19 -13.99 8.85 -10.58
N ALA A 20 -12.89 9.61 -10.46
CA ALA A 20 -11.69 9.16 -9.75
C ALA A 20 -11.97 8.88 -8.26
N ARG A 21 -12.73 9.75 -7.58
CA ARG A 21 -13.17 9.52 -6.19
C ARG A 21 -14.03 8.28 -6.06
N ALA A 22 -15.03 8.11 -6.93
CA ALA A 22 -15.90 6.95 -6.93
C ALA A 22 -15.11 5.65 -7.13
N PHE A 23 -14.16 5.64 -8.06
CA PHE A 23 -13.27 4.50 -8.29
C PHE A 23 -12.41 4.17 -7.07
N VAL A 24 -11.76 5.17 -6.46
CA VAL A 24 -10.94 4.95 -5.25
C VAL A 24 -11.79 4.38 -4.12
N ASN A 25 -12.99 4.91 -3.90
CA ASN A 25 -13.92 4.41 -2.89
C ASN A 25 -14.32 2.95 -3.14
N TRP A 26 -14.63 2.60 -4.39
CA TRP A 26 -14.93 1.22 -4.78
C TRP A 26 -13.71 0.29 -4.59
N TRP A 27 -12.51 0.74 -4.94
CA TRP A 27 -11.30 -0.07 -4.85
C TRP A 27 -10.91 -0.43 -3.40
N ILE A 28 -11.14 0.51 -2.47
CA ILE A 28 -10.86 0.30 -1.03
C ILE A 28 -12.07 -0.25 -0.24
N SER A 29 -13.15 -0.57 -0.95
CA SER A 29 -14.35 -1.18 -0.36
C SER A 29 -14.03 -2.55 0.27
N PRO A 30 -14.81 -2.97 1.28
CA PRO A 30 -14.65 -4.31 1.87
C PRO A 30 -14.74 -5.43 0.83
N GLU A 31 -15.66 -5.31 -0.13
CA GLU A 31 -15.94 -6.33 -1.14
C GLU A 31 -14.76 -6.50 -2.09
N THR A 32 -14.24 -5.41 -2.63
CA THR A 32 -13.09 -5.45 -3.56
C THR A 32 -11.82 -5.92 -2.84
N LEU A 33 -11.59 -5.46 -1.61
CA LEU A 33 -10.41 -5.89 -0.85
C LEU A 33 -10.52 -7.35 -0.39
N ALA A 34 -11.71 -7.84 -0.04
CA ALA A 34 -11.93 -9.26 0.24
C ALA A 34 -11.55 -10.11 -0.98
N TYR A 35 -12.10 -9.81 -2.16
CA TYR A 35 -11.77 -10.51 -3.40
C TYR A 35 -10.26 -10.58 -3.66
N ARG A 36 -9.54 -9.47 -3.45
CA ARG A 36 -8.09 -9.40 -3.64
C ARG A 36 -7.32 -10.22 -2.59
N GLY A 37 -7.77 -10.19 -1.33
CA GLY A 37 -7.21 -11.01 -0.26
C GLY A 37 -7.38 -12.50 -0.54
N GLU A 38 -8.58 -12.92 -0.94
CA GLU A 38 -8.90 -14.32 -1.28
C GLU A 38 -8.10 -14.82 -2.49
N THR A 39 -8.11 -14.03 -3.57
CA THR A 39 -7.60 -14.47 -4.88
C THR A 39 -6.08 -14.37 -4.96
N TYR A 40 -5.50 -13.29 -4.42
CA TYR A 40 -4.09 -12.96 -4.64
C TYR A 40 -3.24 -12.95 -3.37
N GLY A 41 -3.82 -13.22 -2.19
CA GLY A 41 -3.09 -13.16 -0.93
C GLY A 41 -2.58 -11.75 -0.62
N GLN A 42 -3.28 -10.72 -1.07
CA GLN A 42 -2.90 -9.34 -0.82
C GLN A 42 -3.36 -8.90 0.58
N THR A 43 -2.45 -8.29 1.34
CA THR A 43 -2.78 -7.77 2.66
C THR A 43 -3.80 -6.64 2.53
N VAL A 44 -4.92 -6.77 3.23
CA VAL A 44 -6.01 -5.81 3.21
C VAL A 44 -5.82 -4.75 4.30
N THR A 45 -6.05 -3.49 3.97
CA THR A 45 -5.89 -2.37 4.90
C THR A 45 -7.20 -1.93 5.55
N ASN A 46 -8.34 -2.36 4.99
CA ASN A 46 -9.67 -2.06 5.53
C ASN A 46 -10.05 -3.07 6.61
N ARG A 47 -10.19 -2.59 7.86
CA ARG A 47 -10.49 -3.41 9.05
C ARG A 47 -11.88 -4.07 9.02
N LYS A 48 -12.76 -3.67 8.09
CA LYS A 48 -14.10 -4.27 7.91
C LYS A 48 -14.09 -5.52 7.04
N VAL A 49 -12.95 -5.85 6.41
CA VAL A 49 -12.82 -7.04 5.56
C VAL A 49 -12.69 -8.28 6.43
N THR A 50 -13.48 -9.30 6.12
CA THR A 50 -13.34 -10.65 6.65
C THR A 50 -12.86 -11.56 5.53
N LEU A 51 -11.84 -12.37 5.79
CA LEU A 51 -11.29 -13.34 4.85
C LEU A 51 -11.56 -14.77 5.34
N SER A 52 -11.57 -15.71 4.41
CA SER A 52 -11.53 -17.15 4.68
C SER A 52 -10.28 -17.51 5.47
N GLU A 53 -10.34 -18.58 6.25
CA GLU A 53 -9.19 -19.07 7.03
C GLU A 53 -8.00 -19.39 6.11
N ALA A 54 -8.26 -19.96 4.93
CA ALA A 54 -7.25 -20.30 3.94
C ALA A 54 -6.53 -19.06 3.38
N ALA A 55 -7.27 -17.97 3.11
CA ALA A 55 -6.68 -16.72 2.67
C ALA A 55 -5.94 -16.00 3.81
N ALA A 56 -6.53 -15.95 5.00
CA ALA A 56 -5.92 -15.35 6.18
C ALA A 56 -4.59 -16.03 6.56
N ALA A 57 -4.48 -17.35 6.39
CA ALA A 57 -3.25 -18.11 6.65
C ALA A 57 -2.08 -17.72 5.71
N ARG A 58 -2.36 -17.15 4.53
CA ARG A 58 -1.34 -16.66 3.59
C ARG A 58 -0.87 -15.24 3.91
N LEU A 59 -1.59 -14.52 4.77
CA LEU A 59 -1.26 -13.16 5.16
C LEU A 59 -0.37 -13.12 6.41
N PRO A 60 0.41 -12.04 6.59
CA PRO A 60 1.15 -11.86 7.83
C PRO A 60 0.22 -11.83 9.05
N SER A 61 0.54 -12.59 10.10
CA SER A 61 -0.18 -12.54 11.37
C SER A 61 -0.03 -11.19 12.06
N LYS A 62 -0.89 -10.89 13.03
CA LYS A 62 -0.81 -9.65 13.82
C LYS A 62 0.56 -9.48 14.50
N GLU A 63 1.12 -10.57 15.02
CA GLU A 63 2.43 -10.59 15.67
C GLU A 63 3.56 -10.31 14.67
N ARG A 64 3.41 -10.75 13.42
CA ARG A 64 4.37 -10.49 12.35
C ARG A 64 4.28 -9.05 11.86
N LEU A 65 3.06 -8.50 11.78
CA LEU A 65 2.82 -7.09 11.45
C LEU A 65 3.38 -6.15 12.53
N ALA A 66 3.27 -6.51 13.81
CA ALA A 66 3.82 -5.72 14.91
C ALA A 66 5.36 -5.62 14.91
N LYS A 67 6.06 -6.50 14.19
CA LYS A 67 7.52 -6.50 14.04
C LYS A 67 7.99 -5.73 12.80
N LEU A 68 7.08 -5.11 12.06
CA LEU A 68 7.43 -4.33 10.88
C LEU A 68 8.09 -3.02 11.30
N ALA A 69 9.18 -2.66 10.63
CA ALA A 69 9.73 -1.32 10.75
C ALA A 69 8.79 -0.33 10.03
N GLU A 70 8.38 0.72 10.72
CA GLU A 70 7.65 1.82 10.11
C GLU A 70 8.62 2.72 9.32
N ILE A 71 8.21 3.11 8.11
CA ILE A 71 8.99 4.03 7.29
C ILE A 71 8.68 5.45 7.78
N ASP A 72 9.70 6.15 8.28
CA ASP A 72 9.60 7.60 8.54
C ASP A 72 9.59 8.37 7.22
N TYR A 73 8.39 8.63 6.71
CA TYR A 73 8.22 9.37 5.46
C TYR A 73 8.67 10.84 5.57
N PHE A 74 8.75 11.45 6.77
CA PHE A 74 9.29 12.80 6.91
C PHE A 74 10.80 12.80 6.68
N ALA A 75 11.52 11.86 7.31
CA ALA A 75 12.94 11.67 7.05
C ALA A 75 13.19 11.31 5.58
N VAL A 76 12.36 10.45 4.98
CA VAL A 76 12.47 10.12 3.55
C VAL A 76 12.29 11.37 2.69
N LEU A 77 11.22 12.14 2.87
CA LEU A 77 10.96 13.33 2.06
C LEU A 77 12.04 14.39 2.21
N LYS A 78 12.55 14.61 3.44
CA LYS A 78 13.65 15.56 3.71
C LYS A 78 14.94 15.19 2.99
N ASN A 79 15.26 13.90 2.88
CA ASN A 79 16.55 13.43 2.36
C ASN A 79 16.47 12.86 0.94
N ARG A 80 15.27 12.75 0.36
CA ARG A 80 15.00 12.01 -0.89
C ARG A 80 15.95 12.38 -2.02
N GLN A 81 16.15 13.68 -2.25
CA GLN A 81 16.99 14.15 -3.35
C GLN A 81 18.43 13.67 -3.20
N VAL A 82 19.03 13.87 -2.01
CA VAL A 82 20.42 13.48 -1.73
C VAL A 82 20.62 11.97 -1.87
N TRP A 83 19.65 11.18 -1.43
CA TRP A 83 19.69 9.72 -1.58
C TRP A 83 19.54 9.27 -3.03
N THR A 84 18.67 9.92 -3.81
CA THR A 84 18.53 9.65 -5.25
C THR A 84 19.83 9.96 -5.99
N ASP A 85 20.43 11.13 -5.78
CA ASP A 85 21.67 11.53 -6.46
C ASP A 85 22.82 10.57 -6.13
N ARG A 86 22.90 10.15 -4.88
CA ARG A 86 23.85 9.13 -4.43
C ARG A 86 23.61 7.79 -5.14
N PHE A 87 22.36 7.33 -5.21
CA PHE A 87 21.99 6.06 -5.86
C PHE A 87 22.34 6.06 -7.35
N LEU A 88 22.04 7.15 -8.06
CA LEU A 88 22.37 7.31 -9.47
C LEU A 88 23.88 7.21 -9.73
N ARG A 89 24.69 7.83 -8.86
CA ARG A 89 26.15 7.80 -8.97
C ARG A 89 26.76 6.43 -8.66
N GLU A 90 26.21 5.74 -7.65
CA GLU A 90 26.84 4.54 -7.08
C GLU A 90 26.31 3.22 -7.67
N VAL A 91 25.06 3.18 -8.13
CA VAL A 91 24.36 1.92 -8.47
C VAL A 91 23.93 1.85 -9.93
N GLN A 92 23.25 2.87 -10.46
CA GLN A 92 22.59 2.80 -11.76
C GLN A 92 23.51 3.06 -12.97
N LYS A 93 24.81 2.74 -12.88
CA LYS A 93 25.77 3.01 -13.96
C LYS A 93 25.31 2.52 -15.33
#